data_AF-G3VWV0-F1
#
_entry.id   AF-G3VWV0-F1
#
_cell.length_a   1.000
_cell.length_b   1.000
_cell.length_c   1.000
_cell.angle_alpha   90.00
_cell.angle_beta   90.00
_cell.angle_gamma   90.00
#
_symmetry.space_group_name_H-M   'P 1'
#
loop_
_entity.id
_entity.type
_entity.pdbx_description
1 polymer ?
#
loop_
_entity_poly.entity_id
_entity_poly.type
_entity_poly.pdbx_seq_one_letter_code
_entity_poly.pdbx_strand_id
1 'polypeptide(L)'
;MESSRLRQLPLLGVTLLLLLLGASCQEDSGLQPRALDIYSTVEDTSHEKELIGALQEVLKKLKSKRIRIYEKKYGQVPKCDAGEQCAIRKGARIGKLCDCPRGTSCNSFLLKCL
;
A
#
# COMPACT_ATOMS: atom_id res chain seq x y z
N MET A 1 33.42 -33.71 12.77
CA MET A 1 32.09 -33.81 13.41
C MET A 1 31.31 -32.50 13.18
N GLU A 2 31.09 -32.10 11.92
CA GLU A 2 30.50 -30.78 11.59
C GLU A 2 29.25 -30.86 10.69
N SER A 3 29.07 -31.94 9.94
CA SER A 3 27.95 -32.07 8.99
C SER A 3 26.58 -32.21 9.67
N SER A 4 26.53 -32.81 10.87
CA SER A 4 25.28 -32.96 11.65
C SER A 4 24.77 -31.64 12.22
N ARG A 5 25.67 -30.67 12.48
CA ARG A 5 25.29 -29.36 13.04
C ARG A 5 24.62 -28.47 11.97
N LEU A 6 25.14 -28.48 10.74
CA LEU A 6 24.55 -27.71 9.63
C LEU A 6 23.11 -28.15 9.29
N ARG A 7 22.78 -29.44 9.43
CA ARG A 7 21.42 -29.96 9.16
C ARG A 7 20.44 -29.71 10.32
N GLN A 8 20.94 -29.51 11.54
CA GLN A 8 20.12 -29.20 12.71
C GLN A 8 19.71 -27.73 12.78
N LEU A 9 20.53 -26.80 12.29
CA LEU A 9 20.20 -25.37 12.23
C LEU A 9 18.88 -25.04 11.50
N PRO A 10 18.60 -25.56 10.28
CA PRO A 10 17.35 -25.25 9.60
C PRO A 10 16.16 -25.87 10.32
N LEU A 11 16.33 -27.05 10.94
CA LEU A 11 15.26 -27.71 11.67
C LEU A 11 14.85 -26.90 12.91
N LEU A 12 15.85 -26.42 13.67
CA LEU A 12 15.66 -25.54 14.83
C LEU A 12 15.06 -24.18 14.42
N GLY A 13 15.47 -23.65 13.27
CA GLY A 13 14.91 -22.42 12.72
C GLY A 13 13.42 -22.56 12.39
N VAL A 14 13.02 -23.68 11.78
CA VAL A 14 11.60 -23.95 11.44
C VAL A 14 10.75 -24.16 12.69
N THR A 15 11.23 -24.91 13.70
CA THR A 15 10.50 -25.05 14.97
C THR A 15 10.40 -23.72 15.72
N LEU A 16 11.44 -22.89 15.71
CA LEU A 16 11.37 -21.56 16.33
C LEU A 16 10.36 -20.66 15.59
N LEU A 17 10.31 -20.70 14.26
CA LEU A 17 9.31 -19.95 13.48
C LEU A 17 7.89 -20.40 13.80
N LEU A 18 7.63 -21.72 13.87
CA LEU A 18 6.31 -22.25 14.22
C LEU A 18 5.87 -21.86 15.63
N LEU A 19 6.80 -21.85 16.60
CA LEU A 19 6.53 -21.39 17.97
C LEU A 19 6.24 -19.88 18.01
N LEU A 20 6.96 -19.07 17.24
CA LEU A 20 6.72 -17.62 17.15
C LEU A 20 5.38 -17.30 16.49
N LEU A 21 4.98 -18.03 15.44
CA LEU A 21 3.66 -17.90 14.83
C LEU A 21 2.53 -18.39 15.76
N GLY A 22 2.77 -19.45 16.54
CA GLY A 22 1.81 -19.94 17.53
C GLY A 22 1.61 -18.97 18.70
N ALA A 23 2.69 -18.36 19.18
CA ALA A 23 2.63 -17.35 20.24
C ALA A 23 1.93 -16.06 19.80
N SER A 24 2.09 -15.65 18.53
CA SER A 24 1.38 -14.47 18.00
C SER A 24 -0.12 -14.71 17.73
N CYS A 25 -0.58 -15.96 17.72
CA CYS A 25 -2.01 -16.29 17.76
C CYS A 25 -2.59 -16.31 19.18
N GLN A 26 -1.76 -16.31 20.23
CA GLN A 26 -2.18 -16.36 21.64
C GLN A 26 -2.07 -14.99 22.34
N GLU A 27 -2.01 -13.90 21.59
CA GLU A 27 -2.13 -12.54 22.14
C GLU A 27 -3.48 -11.88 21.79
N ASP A 28 -4.50 -12.68 21.48
CA ASP A 28 -5.90 -12.23 21.33
C ASP A 28 -6.90 -13.05 22.18
N SER A 29 -6.42 -13.69 23.26
CA SER A 29 -7.28 -14.47 24.18
C SER A 29 -7.58 -13.75 25.50
N GLY A 30 -7.36 -12.43 25.57
CA GLY A 30 -7.22 -11.72 26.85
C GLY A 30 -8.08 -10.48 27.08
N LEU A 31 -9.07 -10.17 26.25
CA LEU A 31 -10.03 -9.10 26.53
C LEU A 31 -11.46 -9.63 26.40
N GLN A 32 -11.95 -10.16 27.51
CA GLN A 32 -13.37 -10.13 27.87
C GLN A 32 -13.69 -8.73 28.42
N PRO A 33 -14.26 -7.81 27.62
CA PRO A 33 -15.13 -6.79 28.18
C PRO A 33 -16.57 -7.30 28.07
N ARG A 34 -17.28 -7.13 29.17
CA ARG A 34 -18.70 -7.40 29.44
C ARG A 34 -19.68 -6.65 28.51
N ALA A 35 -19.35 -6.46 27.23
CA ALA A 35 -20.15 -5.70 26.27
C ALA A 35 -21.29 -6.52 25.64
N LEU A 36 -21.32 -7.84 25.85
CA LEU A 36 -22.41 -8.71 25.40
C LEU A 36 -23.73 -8.49 26.17
N ASP A 37 -23.70 -7.74 27.28
CA ASP A 37 -24.92 -7.41 28.03
C ASP A 37 -25.69 -6.21 27.44
N ILE A 38 -25.16 -5.54 26.40
CA ILE A 38 -25.88 -4.47 25.68
C ILE A 38 -26.84 -5.06 24.62
N TYR A 39 -26.62 -6.31 24.19
CA TYR A 39 -27.44 -6.94 23.14
C TYR A 39 -28.75 -7.55 23.68
N SER A 40 -28.97 -7.51 25.00
CA SER A 40 -30.13 -8.11 25.65
C SER A 40 -31.42 -7.26 25.55
N THR A 41 -31.37 -6.06 25.01
CA THR A 41 -32.59 -5.31 24.65
C THR A 41 -32.87 -5.46 23.16
N VAL A 42 -33.28 -6.69 22.84
CA VAL A 42 -34.11 -7.03 21.68
C VAL A 42 -35.35 -6.15 21.73
N GLU A 43 -35.39 -5.03 21.00
CA GLU A 43 -36.63 -4.31 20.63
C GLU A 43 -36.41 -3.18 19.57
N ASP A 44 -35.26 -3.08 18.88
CA ASP A 44 -35.07 -2.06 17.80
C ASP A 44 -34.23 -2.59 16.60
N THR A 45 -34.33 -3.88 16.32
CA THR A 45 -33.44 -4.61 15.39
C THR A 45 -33.57 -4.23 13.90
N SER A 46 -34.60 -3.49 13.49
CA SER A 46 -34.75 -3.02 12.10
C SER A 46 -33.90 -1.79 11.83
N HIS A 47 -33.98 -0.79 12.72
CA HIS A 47 -33.31 0.49 12.55
C HIS A 47 -31.78 0.35 12.64
N GLU A 48 -31.29 -0.51 13.52
CA GLU A 48 -29.85 -0.80 13.62
C GLU A 48 -29.29 -1.48 12.35
N LYS A 49 -30.04 -2.41 11.74
CA LYS A 49 -29.64 -3.06 10.49
C LYS A 49 -29.62 -2.09 9.31
N GLU A 50 -30.58 -1.17 9.26
CA GLU A 50 -30.62 -0.09 8.26
C GLU A 50 -29.44 0.86 8.41
N LEU A 51 -29.11 1.26 9.65
CA LEU A 51 -27.96 2.11 9.96
C LEU A 51 -26.64 1.45 9.54
N ILE A 52 -26.46 0.17 9.85
CA ILE A 52 -25.26 -0.60 9.47
C ILE A 52 -25.17 -0.73 7.94
N GLY A 53 -26.29 -0.96 7.26
CA GLY A 53 -26.36 -1.00 5.79
C GLY A 53 -25.98 0.33 5.15
N ALA A 54 -26.51 1.44 5.66
CA ALA A 54 -26.19 2.78 5.20
C ALA A 54 -24.69 3.11 5.41
N LEU A 55 -24.12 2.71 6.55
CA LEU A 55 -22.71 2.92 6.84
C LEU A 55 -21.80 2.15 5.87
N GLN A 56 -22.14 0.88 5.59
CA GLN A 56 -21.41 0.07 4.59
C GLN A 56 -21.50 0.66 3.18
N GLU A 57 -22.65 1.19 2.78
CA GLU A 57 -22.81 1.83 1.47
C GLU A 57 -21.95 3.09 1.34
N VAL A 58 -21.90 3.92 2.40
CA VAL A 58 -21.04 5.12 2.44
C VAL A 58 -19.56 4.72 2.39
N LEU A 59 -19.14 3.71 3.15
CA LEU A 59 -17.75 3.21 3.12
C LEU A 59 -17.36 2.69 1.73
N LYS A 60 -18.26 1.99 1.04
CA LYS A 60 -18.05 1.51 -0.33
C LYS A 60 -17.91 2.67 -1.33
N LYS A 61 -18.75 3.71 -1.20
CA LYS A 61 -18.68 4.94 -2.02
C LYS A 61 -17.43 5.77 -1.72
N LEU A 62 -16.97 5.83 -0.47
CA LEU A 62 -15.75 6.54 -0.08
C LEU A 62 -14.49 5.80 -0.51
N LYS A 63 -14.44 4.47 -0.42
CA LYS A 63 -13.28 3.67 -0.86
C LYS A 63 -12.99 3.86 -2.34
N SER A 64 -14.03 3.85 -3.18
CA SER A 64 -13.86 4.07 -4.64
C SER A 64 -13.49 5.52 -5.00
N LYS A 65 -13.98 6.51 -4.25
CA LYS A 65 -13.63 7.93 -4.45
C LYS A 65 -12.24 8.30 -3.92
N ARG A 66 -11.83 7.78 -2.75
CA ARG A 66 -10.57 8.15 -2.08
C ARG A 66 -9.33 7.64 -2.83
N ILE A 67 -9.40 6.45 -3.42
CA ILE A 67 -8.27 5.84 -4.15
C ILE A 67 -8.01 6.57 -5.47
N ARG A 68 -9.06 6.94 -6.22
CA ARG A 68 -8.93 7.67 -7.50
C ARG A 68 -8.36 9.09 -7.38
N ILE A 69 -8.41 9.69 -6.19
CA ILE A 69 -7.92 11.06 -5.95
C ILE A 69 -6.40 11.08 -5.66
N TYR A 70 -5.87 10.05 -5.00
CA TYR A 70 -4.44 9.96 -4.65
C TYR A 70 -3.56 9.44 -5.78
N GLU A 71 -4.11 8.71 -6.75
CA GLU A 71 -3.41 8.31 -7.98
C GLU A 71 -3.34 9.43 -9.04
N LYS A 72 -3.75 10.66 -8.69
CA LYS A 72 -3.42 11.81 -9.52
C LYS A 72 -1.90 11.85 -9.66
N LYS A 73 -1.44 11.53 -10.87
CA LYS A 73 -0.07 11.42 -11.36
C LYS A 73 0.74 12.70 -11.15
N TYR A 74 0.97 13.10 -9.90
CA TYR A 74 1.87 14.20 -9.58
C TYR A 74 3.29 13.72 -9.89
N GLY A 75 3.83 14.21 -11.00
CA GLY A 75 5.22 13.94 -11.41
C GLY A 75 5.44 12.75 -12.34
N GLN A 76 4.39 12.04 -12.78
CA GLN A 76 4.57 10.99 -13.79
C GLN A 76 4.43 11.61 -15.19
N VAL A 77 5.55 11.67 -15.89
CA VAL A 77 5.65 12.13 -17.28
C VAL A 77 5.70 10.94 -18.24
N PRO A 78 5.27 11.08 -19.51
CA PRO A 78 5.46 10.05 -20.52
C PRO A 78 6.94 9.77 -20.78
N LYS A 79 7.27 8.71 -21.52
CA LYS A 79 8.66 8.46 -21.98
C LYS A 79 8.90 9.18 -23.31
N CYS A 80 10.10 9.72 -23.52
CA CYS A 80 10.54 10.27 -24.81
C CYS A 80 11.25 9.19 -25.64
N ASP A 81 11.43 9.46 -26.92
CA ASP A 81 12.41 8.78 -27.77
C ASP A 81 13.79 9.47 -27.72
N ALA A 82 14.82 8.79 -28.23
CA ALA A 82 16.17 9.37 -28.30
C ALA A 82 16.21 10.56 -29.28
N GLY A 83 16.79 11.68 -28.85
CA GLY A 83 16.83 12.93 -29.64
C GLY A 83 15.57 13.80 -29.57
N GLU A 84 14.49 13.35 -28.92
CA GLU A 84 13.29 14.15 -28.70
C GLU A 84 13.46 15.21 -27.60
N GLN A 85 12.57 16.20 -27.61
CA GLN A 85 12.56 17.27 -26.63
C GLN A 85 12.03 16.80 -25.27
N CYS A 86 12.93 16.70 -24.28
CA CYS A 86 12.63 16.20 -22.94
C CYS A 86 12.23 17.29 -21.94
N ALA A 87 12.53 18.56 -22.23
CA ALA A 87 12.22 19.68 -21.36
C ALA A 87 11.91 20.96 -22.14
N ILE A 88 11.29 21.92 -21.45
CA ILE A 88 11.03 23.27 -21.95
C ILE A 88 11.57 24.30 -20.98
N ARG A 89 12.16 25.37 -21.50
CA ARG A 89 12.64 26.49 -20.70
C ARG A 89 11.65 27.64 -20.76
N LYS A 90 11.20 28.09 -19.60
CA LYS A 90 10.39 29.31 -19.46
C LYS A 90 11.11 30.26 -18.50
N GLY A 91 11.85 31.20 -19.09
CA GLY A 91 12.74 32.11 -18.35
C GLY A 91 13.87 31.36 -17.64
N ALA A 92 13.97 31.52 -16.32
CA ALA A 92 14.95 30.83 -15.48
C ALA A 92 14.52 29.40 -15.08
N ARG A 93 13.27 28.99 -15.36
CA ARG A 93 12.74 27.68 -14.95
C ARG A 93 12.77 26.69 -16.11
N ILE A 94 13.05 25.42 -15.78
CA ILE A 94 13.02 24.29 -16.71
C ILE A 94 11.90 23.34 -16.28
N GLY A 95 10.97 23.06 -17.19
CA GLY A 95 9.89 22.10 -17.00
C GLY A 95 10.17 20.81 -17.77
N LYS A 96 10.01 19.65 -17.12
CA LYS A 96 10.18 18.33 -17.73
C LYS A 96 8.92 17.93 -18.49
N LEU A 97 9.08 17.45 -19.72
CA LEU A 97 7.99 16.96 -20.57
C LEU A 97 7.87 15.43 -20.54
N CYS A 98 9.01 14.73 -20.56
CA CYS A 98 9.06 13.28 -20.63
C CYS A 98 10.36 12.71 -20.02
N ASP A 99 10.39 11.40 -19.78
CA ASP A 99 11.54 10.65 -19.29
C ASP A 99 12.35 10.07 -20.46
N CYS A 100 13.64 10.40 -20.53
CA CYS A 100 14.54 9.87 -21.55
C CYS A 100 14.73 8.34 -21.41
N PRO A 101 14.93 7.62 -22.53
CA PRO A 101 15.21 6.19 -22.48
C PRO A 101 16.54 5.91 -21.79
N ARG A 102 16.68 4.69 -21.26
CA ARG A 102 17.90 4.25 -20.55
C ARG A 102 19.13 4.42 -21.46
N GLY A 103 20.19 5.05 -20.92
CA GLY A 103 21.42 5.34 -21.66
C GLY A 103 21.49 6.75 -22.27
N THR A 104 20.38 7.49 -22.25
CA THR A 104 20.34 8.91 -22.59
C THR A 104 19.86 9.74 -21.41
N SER A 105 20.26 11.00 -21.35
CA SER A 105 19.87 11.96 -20.33
C SER A 105 19.33 13.23 -20.97
N CYS A 106 18.46 13.94 -20.25
CA CYS A 106 17.92 15.20 -20.73
C CYS A 106 18.99 16.29 -20.61
N ASN A 107 19.51 16.78 -21.74
CA ASN A 107 20.46 17.88 -21.75
C ASN A 107 19.75 19.20 -21.40
N SER A 108 20.23 19.96 -20.40
CA SER A 108 19.58 21.19 -19.94
C SER A 108 19.76 22.40 -20.87
N PHE A 109 20.73 22.35 -21.79
CA PHE A 109 20.98 23.40 -22.78
C PHE A 109 20.21 23.16 -24.08
N LEU A 110 20.29 21.94 -24.61
CA LEU A 110 19.62 21.52 -25.85
C LEU A 110 18.16 21.09 -25.62
N LEU A 111 17.81 20.77 -24.38
CA LEU A 111 16.48 20.28 -23.97
C LEU A 111 16.06 18.99 -24.68
N LYS A 112 17.04 18.17 -25.11
CA LYS A 112 16.85 16.90 -25.83
C LYS A 112 17.47 15.71 -25.10
N CYS A 113 16.97 14.51 -25.35
CA CYS A 113 17.56 13.26 -24.84
C CYS A 113 18.82 12.89 -25.64
N LEU A 114 19.98 12.93 -24.99
CA LEU A 114 21.30 12.57 -25.54
C LEU A 114 22.00 11.52 -24.70
#